data_AF-A0A9Q7EAA0-F1
#
_entry.id   AF-A0A9Q7EAA0-F1
#
_cell.length_a   1.000
_cell.length_b   1.000
_cell.length_c   1.000
_cell.angle_alpha   90.00
_cell.angle_beta   90.00
_cell.angle_gamma   90.00
#
_symmetry.space_group_name_H-M   'P 1'
#
loop_
_entity.id
_entity.type
_entity.pdbx_description
1 polymer ?
#
loop_
_entity_poly.entity_id
_entity_poly.type
_entity_poly.pdbx_seq_one_letter_code
_entity_poly.pdbx_strand_id
1 'polypeptide(L)'
;MAGNHTSVYAPSQASGFSLADTIGQQERLNLARKDQKMREQQLEEHRRDKQFVRDEQLRERLLKSVENYDTGSGSLNELQGRIVMQAMNRKGEIYKKLRSGNISDSERIKLEMENLNLDKLGTNLKVATQNFTKMNQNYMEGVKNGSLFRNLDFEKKVLNGFENYLGGIDENGFPMIGFKDLDGDGKIDLMPWDNLKDSIGVWEFQPKLDYDKMITDMSKGLGTVKTKDREGYDIITEKGIPLDVAKTSAQSLMYDSDGALTNFAKSRLTELGYDYKNPSEDVLKGIERDVSERIFNSKDRESLRERDSTAEQGDKNRAQRERHHQDSKTKETTGIGEAVTPTENTWGNHYSKIADGAKSVPVDGKVKLEAIDLKTGDKTKTLSNVTIDNYTYSDDGRMMVTGSYSEGKAASSSFIDGVEIKNTSTENKKMKTIVSKETESRIAKMLNTTTEELKQRANFTKQNMSTSKSDSNSSQKETIEW
;
A
#
# COMPACT_ATOMS: atom_id res chain seq x y z
N MET A 1 105.18 23.77 125.39
CA MET A 1 105.60 22.87 126.48
C MET A 1 104.80 21.59 126.38
N ALA A 2 105.51 20.45 126.43
CA ALA A 2 105.06 19.06 126.67
C ALA A 2 103.81 18.57 125.90
N GLY A 3 103.85 17.60 124.99
CA GLY A 3 104.63 16.37 125.02
C GLY A 3 103.84 15.28 125.75
N ASN A 4 103.18 14.40 125.00
CA ASN A 4 103.07 12.99 125.39
C ASN A 4 102.73 12.11 124.18
N HIS A 5 103.65 11.20 123.88
CA HIS A 5 103.48 10.08 122.97
C HIS A 5 102.75 8.95 123.71
N THR A 6 101.83 8.29 123.02
CA THR A 6 101.60 6.84 123.20
C THR A 6 101.14 6.25 121.89
N SER A 7 101.98 5.40 121.32
CA SER A 7 101.67 4.56 120.17
C SER A 7 100.74 3.43 120.60
N VAL A 8 99.68 3.17 119.84
CA VAL A 8 98.99 1.87 119.86
C VAL A 8 98.79 1.45 118.41
N TYR A 9 99.48 0.37 118.04
CA TYR A 9 99.29 -0.39 116.82
C TYR A 9 97.82 -0.82 116.71
N ALA A 10 97.12 -0.41 115.65
CA ALA A 10 95.93 -1.10 115.18
C ALA A 10 96.35 -2.05 114.06
N PRO A 11 96.13 -3.38 114.18
CA PRO A 11 96.57 -4.35 113.20
C PRO A 11 95.75 -4.25 111.92
N SER A 12 96.43 -4.27 110.78
CA SER A 12 95.84 -4.52 109.47
C SER A 12 95.18 -5.91 109.48
N GLN A 13 93.85 -5.98 109.54
CA GLN A 13 93.16 -7.23 109.27
C GLN A 13 93.28 -7.53 107.77
N ALA A 14 93.98 -8.62 107.49
CA ALA A 14 94.13 -9.18 106.17
C ALA A 14 92.75 -9.52 105.58
N SER A 15 92.55 -9.10 104.33
CA SER A 15 91.42 -9.45 103.48
C SER A 15 91.25 -10.96 103.40
N GLY A 16 90.29 -11.51 104.13
CA GLY A 16 89.80 -12.87 103.94
C GLY A 16 88.96 -12.96 102.68
N PHE A 17 89.60 -12.94 101.50
CA PHE A 17 88.95 -13.36 100.25
C PHE A 17 88.81 -14.89 100.30
N SER A 18 87.61 -15.35 100.64
CA SER A 18 87.23 -16.76 100.52
C SER A 18 87.17 -17.14 99.04
N LEU A 19 87.84 -18.23 98.64
CA LEU A 19 87.71 -18.79 97.29
C LEU A 19 86.24 -19.07 96.93
N ALA A 20 85.41 -19.40 97.93
CA ALA A 20 83.98 -19.64 97.77
C ALA A 20 83.18 -18.35 97.51
N ASP A 21 83.60 -17.20 98.03
CA ASP A 21 82.96 -15.91 97.73
C ASP A 21 83.32 -15.42 96.32
N THR A 22 84.55 -15.66 95.86
CA THR A 22 84.95 -15.38 94.48
C THR A 22 84.24 -16.31 93.48
N ILE A 23 84.10 -17.61 93.80
CA ILE A 23 83.34 -18.56 92.99
C ILE A 23 81.85 -18.19 92.96
N GLY A 24 81.25 -17.85 94.11
CA GLY A 24 79.84 -17.43 94.19
C GLY A 24 79.56 -16.10 93.48
N GLN A 25 80.49 -15.14 93.50
CA GLN A 25 80.39 -13.91 92.70
C GLN A 25 80.54 -14.18 91.20
N GLN A 26 81.45 -15.08 90.82
CA GLN A 26 81.70 -15.44 89.42
C GLN A 26 80.54 -16.26 88.84
N GLU A 27 79.92 -17.14 89.63
CA GLU A 27 78.67 -17.82 89.29
C GLU A 27 77.52 -16.84 89.13
N ARG A 28 77.35 -15.87 90.04
CA ARG A 28 76.32 -14.82 89.92
C ARG A 28 76.54 -13.94 88.67
N LEU A 29 77.78 -13.58 88.35
CA LEU A 29 78.13 -12.84 87.13
C LEU A 29 77.88 -13.65 85.87
N ASN A 30 78.19 -14.95 85.88
CA ASN A 30 77.91 -15.85 84.76
C ASN A 30 76.40 -16.06 84.58
N LEU A 31 75.65 -16.18 85.68
CA LEU A 31 74.18 -16.26 85.66
C LEU A 31 73.58 -14.96 85.11
N ALA A 32 74.05 -13.79 85.57
CA ALA A 32 73.60 -12.48 85.09
C ALA A 32 73.91 -12.26 83.61
N ARG A 33 75.08 -12.69 83.13
CA ARG A 33 75.43 -12.66 81.69
C ARG A 33 74.57 -13.62 80.86
N LYS A 34 74.22 -14.79 81.41
CA LYS A 34 73.33 -15.75 80.76
C LYS A 34 71.91 -15.18 80.67
N ASP A 35 71.40 -14.57 81.74
CA ASP A 35 70.10 -13.89 81.76
C ASP A 35 70.06 -12.70 80.80
N GLN A 36 71.14 -11.91 80.72
CA GLN A 36 71.22 -10.80 79.76
C GLN A 36 71.20 -11.31 78.32
N LYS A 37 71.96 -12.36 77.99
CA LYS A 37 71.92 -13.01 76.67
C LYS A 37 70.54 -13.58 76.35
N MET A 38 69.87 -14.20 77.30
CA MET A 38 68.51 -14.73 77.11
C MET A 38 67.51 -13.59 76.84
N ARG A 39 67.62 -12.46 77.54
CA ARG A 39 66.78 -11.27 77.28
C ARG A 39 67.07 -10.65 75.91
N GLU A 40 68.34 -10.55 75.51
CA GLU A 40 68.73 -10.06 74.19
C GLU A 40 68.21 -10.98 73.08
N GLN A 41 68.30 -12.31 73.25
CA GLN A 41 67.73 -13.29 72.32
C GLN A 41 66.21 -13.19 72.24
N GLN A 42 65.51 -13.07 73.38
CA GLN A 42 64.05 -12.87 73.39
C GLN A 42 63.64 -11.54 72.73
N LEU A 43 64.41 -10.48 72.90
CA LEU A 43 64.18 -9.19 72.22
C LEU A 43 64.42 -9.29 70.72
N GLU A 44 65.44 -10.04 70.27
CA GLU A 44 65.69 -10.30 68.86
C GLU A 44 64.60 -11.17 68.23
N GLU A 45 64.19 -12.27 68.89
CA GLU A 45 63.09 -13.12 68.43
C GLU A 45 61.80 -12.32 68.32
N HIS A 46 61.45 -11.54 69.35
CA HIS A 46 60.26 -10.68 69.31
C HIS A 46 60.34 -9.59 68.23
N ARG A 47 61.55 -9.09 67.89
CA ARG A 47 61.73 -8.18 66.75
C ARG A 47 61.56 -8.89 65.41
N ARG A 48 62.09 -10.11 65.27
CA ARG A 48 61.91 -10.95 64.07
C ARG A 48 60.45 -11.35 63.89
N ASP A 49 59.76 -11.77 64.95
CA ASP A 49 58.34 -12.12 64.90
C ASP A 49 57.47 -10.91 64.52
N LYS A 50 57.75 -9.73 65.10
CA LYS A 50 57.05 -8.49 64.71
C LYS A 50 57.32 -8.06 63.27
N GLN A 51 58.51 -8.35 62.74
CA GLN A 51 58.82 -8.13 61.33
C GLN A 51 58.14 -9.18 60.45
N PHE A 52 58.14 -10.44 60.86
CA PHE A 52 57.50 -11.55 60.15
C PHE A 52 55.98 -11.36 60.05
N VAL A 53 55.31 -11.00 61.14
CA VAL A 53 53.87 -10.70 61.15
C VAL A 53 53.57 -9.47 60.27
N ARG A 54 54.45 -8.45 60.27
CA ARG A 54 54.30 -7.30 59.36
C ARG A 54 54.49 -7.70 57.90
N ASP A 55 55.51 -8.49 57.59
CA ASP A 55 55.79 -9.02 56.25
C ASP A 55 54.65 -9.90 55.76
N GLU A 56 54.08 -10.74 56.64
CA GLU A 56 52.95 -11.62 56.33
C GLU A 56 51.65 -10.84 56.10
N GLN A 57 51.35 -9.83 56.94
CA GLN A 57 50.22 -8.93 56.72
C GLN A 57 50.38 -8.09 55.44
N LEU A 58 51.60 -7.65 55.12
CA LEU A 58 51.89 -6.99 53.85
C LEU A 58 51.65 -7.97 52.70
N ARG A 59 52.16 -9.20 52.81
CA ARG A 59 52.03 -10.26 51.81
C ARG A 59 50.56 -10.61 51.54
N GLU A 60 49.75 -10.82 52.57
CA GLU A 60 48.32 -11.10 52.43
C GLU A 60 47.54 -9.96 51.77
N ARG A 61 47.82 -8.70 52.15
CA ARG A 61 47.20 -7.53 51.50
C ARG A 61 47.61 -7.41 50.03
N LEU A 62 48.88 -7.67 49.72
CA LEU A 62 49.45 -7.46 48.40
C LEU A 62 49.14 -8.61 47.43
N LEU A 63 48.95 -9.84 47.92
CA LEU A 63 48.56 -11.02 47.14
C LEU A 63 47.04 -11.21 46.99
N LYS A 64 46.22 -10.38 47.63
CA LYS A 64 44.77 -10.41 47.40
C LYS A 64 44.50 -10.15 45.93
N SER A 65 43.90 -11.13 45.24
CA SER A 65 43.66 -11.04 43.81
C SER A 65 42.78 -9.82 43.53
N VAL A 66 43.19 -8.98 42.59
CA VAL A 66 42.28 -7.97 42.06
C VAL A 66 41.17 -8.71 41.31
N GLU A 67 39.94 -8.53 41.77
CA GLU A 67 38.76 -9.13 41.16
C GLU A 67 38.57 -8.54 39.76
N ASN A 68 38.48 -9.43 38.77
CA ASN A 68 37.96 -9.09 37.46
C ASN A 68 36.44 -9.28 37.45
N TYR A 69 35.72 -8.57 36.58
CA TYR A 69 34.28 -8.72 36.44
C TYR A 69 33.92 -8.89 34.97
N ASP A 70 32.85 -9.63 34.71
CA ASP A 70 32.44 -9.89 33.32
C ASP A 70 31.75 -8.66 32.71
N THR A 71 32.31 -8.16 31.60
CA THR A 71 31.77 -7.05 30.82
C THR A 71 30.87 -7.50 29.66
N GLY A 72 30.75 -8.81 29.42
CA GLY A 72 30.04 -9.37 28.28
C GLY A 72 30.75 -9.18 26.93
N SER A 73 31.94 -8.57 26.90
CA SER A 73 32.82 -8.48 25.72
C SER A 73 34.11 -9.26 25.99
N GLY A 74 34.40 -10.26 25.14
CA GLY A 74 35.59 -11.09 25.28
C GLY A 74 36.88 -10.26 25.21
N SER A 75 36.97 -9.35 24.23
CA SER A 75 38.14 -8.49 24.06
C SER A 75 38.31 -7.46 25.19
N LEU A 76 37.20 -6.96 25.77
CA LEU A 76 37.26 -6.04 26.91
C LEU A 76 37.66 -6.76 28.21
N ASN A 77 37.14 -7.98 28.41
CA ASN A 77 37.55 -8.84 29.52
C ASN A 77 39.05 -9.18 29.44
N GLU A 78 39.57 -9.41 28.24
CA GLU A 78 41.01 -9.63 28.02
C GLU A 78 41.84 -8.38 28.32
N LEU A 79 41.39 -7.20 27.87
CA LEU A 79 42.04 -5.93 28.18
C LEU A 79 42.09 -5.68 29.71
N GLN A 80 40.98 -5.88 30.41
CA GLN A 80 40.93 -5.80 31.87
C GLN A 80 41.88 -6.82 32.52
N GLY A 81 41.90 -8.06 32.02
CA GLY A 81 42.83 -9.09 32.48
C GLY A 81 44.30 -8.67 32.35
N ARG A 82 44.67 -8.04 31.24
CA ARG A 82 46.03 -7.50 31.02
C ARG A 82 46.38 -6.40 32.03
N ILE A 83 45.46 -5.46 32.30
CA ILE A 83 45.65 -4.40 33.30
C ILE A 83 45.78 -4.99 34.71
N VAL A 84 44.93 -5.96 35.07
CA VAL A 84 44.98 -6.66 36.35
C VAL A 84 46.31 -7.38 36.53
N MET A 85 46.82 -8.04 35.49
CA MET A 85 48.13 -8.70 35.55
C MET A 85 49.28 -7.70 35.78
N GLN A 86 49.26 -6.55 35.09
CA GLN A 86 50.22 -5.48 35.33
C GLN A 86 50.12 -4.94 36.76
N ALA A 87 48.91 -4.81 37.31
CA ALA A 87 48.68 -4.40 38.69
C ALA A 87 49.31 -5.37 39.68
N MET A 88 49.11 -6.67 39.48
CA MET A 88 49.70 -7.71 40.33
C MET A 88 51.23 -7.66 40.31
N ASN A 89 51.82 -7.50 39.12
CA ASN A 89 53.27 -7.33 38.99
C ASN A 89 53.76 -6.09 39.75
N ARG A 90 53.05 -4.96 39.60
CA ARG A 90 53.39 -3.71 40.27
C ARG A 90 53.24 -3.79 41.79
N LYS A 91 52.20 -4.44 42.31
CA LYS A 91 52.06 -4.74 43.75
C LYS A 91 53.25 -5.56 44.26
N GLY A 92 53.74 -6.52 43.47
CA GLY A 92 54.95 -7.28 43.78
C GLY A 92 56.22 -6.43 43.85
N GLU A 93 56.36 -5.42 42.99
CA GLU A 93 57.47 -4.46 43.05
C GLU A 93 57.37 -3.53 44.26
N ILE A 94 56.18 -3.00 44.53
CA ILE A 94 55.90 -2.17 45.71
C ILE A 94 56.25 -2.93 46.98
N TYR A 95 55.84 -4.21 47.09
CA TYR A 95 56.22 -5.08 48.19
C TYR A 95 57.75 -5.14 48.40
N LYS A 96 58.50 -5.40 47.32
CA LYS A 96 59.96 -5.50 47.37
C LYS A 96 60.62 -4.19 47.81
N LYS A 97 60.11 -3.04 47.33
CA LYS A 97 60.61 -1.69 47.68
C LYS A 97 60.28 -1.30 49.12
N LEU A 98 59.07 -1.58 49.59
CA LEU A 98 58.68 -1.33 50.98
C LEU A 98 59.50 -2.20 51.96
N ARG A 99 59.82 -3.44 51.56
CA ARG A 99 60.60 -4.38 52.36
C ARG A 99 62.10 -4.06 52.44
N SER A 100 62.68 -3.45 51.40
CA SER A 100 64.12 -3.17 51.36
C SER A 100 64.58 -2.13 52.40
N GLY A 101 63.64 -1.38 53.01
CA GLY A 101 63.90 -0.52 54.17
C GLY A 101 64.64 0.79 53.90
N ASN A 102 65.30 0.93 52.74
CA ASN A 102 66.09 2.09 52.31
C ASN A 102 65.31 3.07 51.42
N ILE A 103 64.07 3.42 51.82
CA ILE A 103 63.23 4.37 51.07
C ILE A 103 62.90 5.59 51.93
N SER A 104 62.81 6.76 51.30
CA SER A 104 62.40 7.99 51.97
C SER A 104 60.94 7.92 52.42
N ASP A 105 60.55 8.68 53.46
CA ASP A 105 59.15 8.69 53.93
C ASP A 105 58.18 9.16 52.85
N SER A 106 58.59 10.13 52.02
CA SER A 106 57.79 10.58 50.87
C SER A 106 57.56 9.47 49.84
N GLU A 107 58.59 8.67 49.56
CA GLU A 107 58.48 7.55 48.62
C GLU A 107 57.66 6.40 49.20
N ARG A 108 57.79 6.14 50.51
CA ARG A 108 56.95 5.18 51.22
C ARG A 108 55.47 5.56 51.13
N ILE A 109 55.12 6.82 51.41
CA ILE A 109 53.73 7.30 51.33
C ILE A 109 53.21 7.18 49.89
N LYS A 110 54.01 7.53 48.87
CA LYS A 110 53.61 7.38 47.45
C LYS A 110 53.30 5.91 47.13
N LEU A 111 54.18 4.98 47.51
CA LEU A 111 54.01 3.54 47.26
C LEU A 111 52.81 2.94 48.02
N GLU A 112 52.55 3.39 49.25
CA GLU A 112 51.37 2.97 50.02
C GLU A 112 50.07 3.46 49.39
N MET A 113 50.04 4.73 48.93
CA MET A 113 48.89 5.30 48.21
C MET A 113 48.66 4.61 46.87
N GLU A 114 49.72 4.35 46.11
CA GLU A 114 49.67 3.59 44.85
C GLU A 114 49.06 2.20 45.10
N ASN A 115 49.53 1.49 46.13
CA ASN A 115 48.99 0.17 46.47
C ASN A 115 47.51 0.21 46.88
N LEU A 116 47.08 1.22 47.64
CA LEU A 116 45.67 1.39 48.00
C LEU A 116 44.78 1.61 46.77
N ASN A 117 45.29 2.28 45.74
CA ASN A 117 44.57 2.45 44.47
C ASN A 117 44.56 1.15 43.65
N LEU A 118 45.65 0.38 43.65
CA LEU A 118 45.71 -0.94 43.04
C LEU A 118 44.75 -1.95 43.71
N ASP A 119 44.56 -1.86 45.03
CA ASP A 119 43.56 -2.66 45.76
C ASP A 119 42.12 -2.35 45.31
N LYS A 120 41.87 -1.10 44.88
CA LYS A 120 40.58 -0.62 44.36
C LYS A 120 40.44 -0.75 42.84
N LEU A 121 41.43 -1.33 42.17
CA LEU A 121 41.48 -1.37 40.70
C LEU A 121 40.25 -2.02 40.08
N GLY A 122 39.72 -3.11 40.65
CA GLY A 122 38.49 -3.73 40.13
C GLY A 122 37.27 -2.80 40.19
N THR A 123 37.13 -2.02 41.27
CA THR A 123 36.08 -1.01 41.39
C THR A 123 36.29 0.15 40.41
N ASN A 124 37.54 0.61 40.29
CA ASN A 124 37.90 1.69 39.37
C ASN A 124 37.64 1.27 37.92
N LEU A 125 38.08 0.08 37.51
CA LEU A 125 37.79 -0.52 36.21
C LEU A 125 36.28 -0.61 35.98
N LYS A 126 35.50 -1.06 36.96
CA LYS A 126 34.04 -1.14 36.82
C LYS A 126 33.39 0.20 36.54
N VAL A 127 33.73 1.24 37.30
CA VAL A 127 33.22 2.60 37.06
C VAL A 127 33.63 3.08 35.67
N ALA A 128 34.84 2.74 35.26
CA ALA A 128 35.42 3.07 33.98
C ALA A 128 34.74 2.41 32.77
N THR A 129 34.34 1.13 32.89
CA THR A 129 33.77 0.35 31.79
C THR A 129 32.25 0.17 31.85
N GLN A 130 31.57 0.58 32.93
CA GLN A 130 30.13 0.29 33.14
C GLN A 130 29.22 0.75 31.99
N ASN A 131 29.49 1.90 31.38
CA ASN A 131 28.66 2.41 30.28
C ASN A 131 28.79 1.52 29.04
N PHE A 132 30.02 1.09 28.73
CA PHE A 132 30.28 0.13 27.65
C PHE A 132 29.68 -1.23 27.94
N THR A 133 29.88 -1.75 29.16
CA THR A 133 29.29 -3.00 29.60
C THR A 133 27.76 -2.97 29.44
N LYS A 134 27.10 -1.91 29.90
CA LYS A 134 25.64 -1.76 29.79
C LYS A 134 25.17 -1.65 28.35
N MET A 135 25.84 -0.82 27.54
CA MET A 135 25.52 -0.69 26.12
C MET A 135 25.66 -2.03 25.39
N ASN A 136 26.74 -2.76 25.65
CA ASN A 136 26.99 -4.07 25.07
C ASN A 136 25.94 -5.11 25.49
N GLN A 137 25.62 -5.16 26.79
CA GLN A 137 24.57 -6.05 27.31
C GLN A 137 23.21 -5.75 26.66
N ASN A 138 22.82 -4.47 26.59
CA ASN A 138 21.58 -4.05 25.94
C ASN A 138 21.56 -4.45 24.46
N TYR A 139 22.67 -4.29 23.73
CA TYR A 139 22.78 -4.71 22.33
C TYR A 139 22.63 -6.24 22.20
N MET A 140 23.41 -7.00 22.97
CA MET A 140 23.41 -8.47 22.89
C MET A 140 22.04 -9.05 23.28
N GLU A 141 21.39 -8.50 24.31
CA GLU A 141 20.03 -8.87 24.69
C GLU A 141 19.03 -8.51 23.60
N GLY A 142 19.14 -7.30 23.03
CA GLY A 142 18.28 -6.83 21.95
C GLY A 142 18.43 -7.62 20.64
N VAL A 143 19.63 -8.09 20.33
CA VAL A 143 19.84 -9.00 19.19
C VAL A 143 19.29 -10.39 19.51
N LYS A 144 19.55 -10.91 20.71
CA LYS A 144 19.10 -12.25 21.14
C LYS A 144 17.58 -12.36 21.18
N ASN A 145 16.88 -11.33 21.66
CA ASN A 145 15.42 -11.30 21.72
C ASN A 145 14.77 -10.86 20.39
N GLY A 146 15.57 -10.53 19.37
CA GLY A 146 15.10 -10.14 18.05
C GLY A 146 14.52 -8.72 17.95
N SER A 147 14.74 -7.86 18.95
CA SER A 147 14.27 -6.46 18.95
C SER A 147 15.25 -5.48 18.29
N LEU A 148 16.48 -5.88 18.01
CA LEU A 148 17.49 -5.10 17.30
C LEU A 148 18.05 -5.87 16.10
N PHE A 149 18.44 -5.15 15.05
CA PHE A 149 19.26 -5.71 13.98
C PHE A 149 20.72 -5.87 14.43
N ARG A 150 21.38 -6.89 13.89
CA ARG A 150 22.84 -7.04 14.07
C ARG A 150 23.57 -5.89 13.41
N ASN A 151 24.48 -5.27 14.14
CA ASN A 151 25.37 -4.25 13.65
C ASN A 151 26.79 -4.82 13.59
N LEU A 152 27.20 -5.27 12.41
CA LEU A 152 28.50 -5.92 12.21
C LEU A 152 29.69 -4.99 12.49
N ASP A 153 29.54 -3.68 12.25
CA ASP A 153 30.60 -2.71 12.53
C ASP A 153 30.79 -2.53 14.05
N PHE A 154 29.69 -2.45 14.80
CA PHE A 154 29.72 -2.47 16.27
C PHE A 154 30.32 -3.77 16.80
N GLU A 155 29.86 -4.93 16.33
CA GLU A 155 30.40 -6.23 16.76
C GLU A 155 31.92 -6.31 16.49
N LYS A 156 32.37 -5.85 15.32
CA LYS A 156 33.80 -5.83 14.97
C LYS A 156 34.60 -4.88 15.85
N LYS A 157 34.11 -3.66 16.11
CA LYS A 157 34.83 -2.60 16.83
C LYS A 157 34.74 -2.69 18.35
N VAL A 158 33.71 -3.32 18.90
CA VAL A 158 33.42 -3.30 20.34
C VAL A 158 33.38 -4.70 20.97
N LEU A 159 32.85 -5.72 20.29
CA LEU A 159 32.94 -7.09 20.83
C LEU A 159 34.33 -7.68 20.65
N ASN A 160 34.98 -7.39 19.52
CA ASN A 160 36.31 -7.91 19.18
C ASN A 160 37.38 -6.81 19.06
N GLY A 161 37.02 -5.53 19.17
CA GLY A 161 37.94 -4.44 18.85
C GLY A 161 38.87 -3.99 19.99
N PHE A 162 38.65 -4.45 21.23
CA PHE A 162 39.53 -4.10 22.35
C PHE A 162 40.91 -4.77 22.30
N GLU A 163 41.12 -5.70 21.36
CA GLU A 163 42.42 -6.33 21.12
C GLU A 163 43.53 -5.31 20.80
N ASN A 164 43.18 -4.24 20.08
CA ASN A 164 44.10 -3.17 19.65
C ASN A 164 44.30 -2.07 20.71
N TYR A 165 43.62 -2.15 21.85
CA TYR A 165 43.78 -1.19 22.93
C TYR A 165 44.89 -1.66 23.86
N LEU A 166 45.73 -0.72 24.30
CA LEU A 166 46.77 -0.98 25.28
C LEU A 166 46.28 -0.54 26.64
N GLY A 167 46.15 -1.50 27.56
CA GLY A 167 45.80 -1.23 28.95
C GLY A 167 47.07 -1.07 29.79
N GLY A 168 47.05 -0.06 30.66
CA GLY A 168 48.14 0.26 31.58
C GLY A 168 47.66 0.72 32.93
N ILE A 169 48.61 1.05 33.80
CA ILE A 169 48.37 1.69 35.09
C ILE A 169 49.31 2.89 35.18
N ASP A 170 48.77 4.03 35.63
CA ASP A 170 49.57 5.23 35.84
C ASP A 170 50.47 5.13 37.08
N GLU A 171 51.28 6.16 37.32
CA GLU A 171 52.17 6.21 38.48
C GLU A 171 51.46 6.24 39.85
N ASN A 172 50.14 6.47 39.85
CA ASN A 172 49.32 6.58 41.05
C ASN A 172 48.46 5.33 41.28
N GLY A 173 48.54 4.30 40.42
CA GLY A 173 47.77 3.07 40.54
C GLY A 173 46.38 3.12 39.90
N PHE A 174 46.09 4.12 39.06
CA PHE A 174 44.84 4.22 38.30
C PHE A 174 44.95 3.56 36.93
N PRO A 175 43.86 2.94 36.42
CA PRO A 175 43.88 2.33 35.10
C PRO A 175 44.01 3.41 34.00
N MET A 176 44.80 3.10 32.97
CA MET A 176 44.95 3.89 31.75
C MET A 176 44.68 3.03 30.51
N ILE A 177 44.16 3.63 29.44
CA ILE A 177 44.05 2.99 28.13
C ILE A 177 44.68 3.88 27.07
N GLY A 178 45.59 3.32 26.27
CA GLY A 178 46.07 3.92 25.05
C GLY A 178 45.39 3.35 23.81
N PHE A 179 45.26 4.19 22.79
CA PHE A 179 44.96 3.75 21.43
C PHE A 179 46.26 3.31 20.74
N LYS A 180 46.13 2.42 19.77
CA LYS A 180 47.18 2.15 18.81
C LYS A 180 47.22 3.34 17.84
N ASP A 181 48.20 4.23 18.03
CA ASP A 181 48.70 5.24 17.09
C ASP A 181 47.61 5.92 16.23
N LEU A 182 46.95 6.94 16.79
CA LEU A 182 45.84 7.65 16.14
C LEU A 182 46.32 8.62 15.05
N ASP A 183 47.54 9.14 15.15
CA ASP A 183 48.11 10.11 14.21
C ASP A 183 49.10 9.49 13.19
N GLY A 184 49.39 8.19 13.33
CA GLY A 184 50.25 7.44 12.43
C GLY A 184 51.74 7.75 12.59
N ASP A 185 52.14 8.29 13.75
CA ASP A 185 53.52 8.68 14.06
C ASP A 185 54.40 7.51 14.54
N GLY A 186 53.83 6.31 14.68
CA GLY A 186 54.50 5.10 15.13
C GLY A 186 54.67 5.02 16.65
N LYS A 187 54.07 5.93 17.43
CA LYS A 187 54.05 5.90 18.89
C LYS A 187 52.65 5.59 19.43
N ILE A 188 52.61 5.21 20.70
CA ILE A 188 51.37 4.88 21.39
C ILE A 188 50.78 6.16 21.96
N ASP A 189 49.61 6.55 21.48
CA ASP A 189 48.81 7.63 22.06
C ASP A 189 48.13 7.13 23.33
N LEU A 190 48.71 7.48 24.49
CA LEU A 190 48.11 7.21 25.79
C LEU A 190 47.03 8.26 26.09
N MET A 191 45.80 7.79 26.31
CA MET A 191 44.71 8.65 26.72
C MET A 191 44.36 8.39 28.20
N PRO A 192 44.18 9.42 29.02
CA PRO A 192 43.60 9.24 30.35
C PRO A 192 42.23 8.55 30.22
N TRP A 193 41.95 7.59 31.10
CA TRP A 193 40.74 6.76 31.01
C TRP A 193 39.45 7.60 30.99
N ASP A 194 39.42 8.70 31.72
CA ASP A 194 38.27 9.61 31.80
C ASP A 194 37.84 10.19 30.45
N ASN A 195 38.70 10.14 29.42
CA ASN A 195 38.40 10.62 28.08
C ASN A 195 37.90 9.49 27.16
N LEU A 196 37.98 8.22 27.59
CA LEU A 196 37.46 7.07 26.82
C LEU A 196 35.92 7.10 26.75
N LYS A 197 35.27 7.67 27.77
CA LYS A 197 33.82 7.89 27.84
C LYS A 197 33.31 8.76 26.68
N ASP A 198 34.17 9.62 26.15
CA ASP A 198 33.88 10.58 25.08
C ASP A 198 34.39 10.09 23.71
N SER A 199 35.31 9.10 23.68
CA SER A 199 36.04 8.71 22.45
C SER A 199 35.46 7.51 21.71
N ILE A 200 34.71 6.63 22.39
CA ILE A 200 33.99 5.53 21.71
C ILE A 200 32.58 6.03 21.45
N GLY A 201 32.33 6.41 20.20
CA GLY A 201 31.16 7.17 19.77
C GLY A 201 29.80 6.66 20.25
N VAL A 202 28.82 7.55 20.24
CA VAL A 202 27.41 7.24 20.47
C VAL A 202 26.94 6.27 19.38
N TRP A 203 26.72 5.00 19.76
CA TRP A 203 26.18 4.00 18.84
C TRP A 203 24.66 4.06 18.85
N GLU A 204 24.07 4.26 17.68
CA GLU A 204 22.63 4.09 17.47
C GLU A 204 22.36 2.70 16.91
N PHE A 205 21.59 1.90 17.67
CA PHE A 205 21.18 0.57 17.23
C PHE A 205 19.81 0.64 16.55
N GLN A 206 19.72 0.10 15.34
CA GLN A 206 18.47 0.09 14.59
C GLN A 206 17.49 -0.91 15.23
N PRO A 207 16.31 -0.46 15.70
CA PRO A 207 15.28 -1.36 16.19
C PRO A 207 14.72 -2.23 15.05
N LYS A 208 14.45 -3.48 15.39
CA LYS A 208 13.69 -4.43 14.57
C LYS A 208 12.24 -4.41 15.04
N LEU A 209 11.37 -3.93 14.17
CA LEU A 209 9.94 -3.81 14.43
C LEU A 209 9.17 -4.92 13.73
N ASP A 210 8.12 -5.42 14.38
CA ASP A 210 7.20 -6.39 13.82
C ASP A 210 6.28 -5.71 12.80
N TYR A 211 6.52 -6.04 11.53
CA TYR A 211 5.82 -5.45 10.39
C TYR A 211 4.30 -5.65 10.45
N ASP A 212 3.86 -6.87 10.72
CA ASP A 212 2.44 -7.23 10.72
C ASP A 212 1.72 -6.63 11.91
N LYS A 213 2.37 -6.61 13.08
CA LYS A 213 1.83 -5.97 14.27
C LYS A 213 1.64 -4.47 14.06
N MET A 214 2.63 -3.77 13.52
CA MET A 214 2.56 -2.32 13.29
C MET A 214 1.45 -1.96 12.29
N ILE A 215 1.31 -2.74 11.21
CA ILE A 215 0.21 -2.58 10.24
C ILE A 215 -1.15 -2.83 10.91
N THR A 216 -1.26 -3.88 11.71
CA THR A 216 -2.49 -4.22 12.42
C THR A 216 -2.88 -3.15 13.43
N ASP A 217 -1.91 -2.61 14.17
CA ASP A 217 -2.17 -1.56 15.16
C ASP A 217 -2.57 -0.25 14.48
N MET A 218 -1.96 0.09 13.35
CA MET A 218 -2.37 1.22 12.51
C MET A 218 -3.80 1.04 11.98
N SER A 219 -4.14 -0.15 11.49
CA SER A 219 -5.44 -0.39 10.85
C SER A 219 -6.61 -0.49 11.83
N LYS A 220 -6.37 -0.87 13.10
CA LYS A 220 -7.40 -0.89 14.16
C LYS A 220 -8.11 0.46 14.28
N GLY A 221 -7.37 1.56 14.22
CA GLY A 221 -7.91 2.93 14.34
C GLY A 221 -8.71 3.43 13.13
N LEU A 222 -8.66 2.72 11.99
CA LEU A 222 -9.28 3.19 10.75
C LEU A 222 -10.75 2.77 10.65
N GLY A 223 -11.63 3.70 10.30
CA GLY A 223 -13.05 3.40 10.03
C GLY A 223 -13.23 2.61 8.73
N THR A 224 -14.36 1.91 8.60
CA THR A 224 -14.82 1.42 7.29
C THR A 224 -15.86 2.38 6.72
N VAL A 225 -15.82 2.60 5.41
CA VAL A 225 -16.80 3.42 4.69
C VAL A 225 -17.54 2.52 3.71
N LYS A 226 -18.84 2.76 3.56
CA LYS A 226 -19.64 2.18 2.48
C LYS A 226 -19.59 3.13 1.29
N THR A 227 -18.90 2.74 0.23
CA THR A 227 -18.91 3.44 -1.06
C THR A 227 -19.91 2.78 -1.98
N LYS A 228 -20.63 3.58 -2.77
CA LYS A 228 -21.48 3.10 -3.86
C LYS A 228 -20.95 3.67 -5.15
N ASP A 229 -20.58 2.79 -6.07
CA ASP A 229 -20.13 3.17 -7.40
C ASP A 229 -21.06 2.61 -8.47
N ARG A 230 -21.12 3.26 -9.63
CA ARG A 230 -22.01 2.86 -10.73
C ARG A 230 -21.20 2.56 -11.98
N GLU A 231 -21.23 1.30 -12.39
CA GLU A 231 -20.59 0.85 -13.63
C GLU A 231 -21.66 0.31 -14.59
N GLY A 232 -22.11 1.16 -15.52
CA GLY A 232 -23.24 0.87 -16.39
C GLY A 232 -24.55 0.68 -15.60
N TYR A 233 -25.07 -0.55 -15.60
CA TYR A 233 -26.25 -0.94 -14.83
C TYR A 233 -25.92 -1.51 -13.46
N ASP A 234 -24.66 -1.72 -13.11
CA ASP A 234 -24.33 -2.30 -11.81
C ASP A 234 -24.04 -1.20 -10.78
N ILE A 235 -24.65 -1.35 -9.61
CA ILE A 235 -24.37 -0.60 -8.40
C ILE A 235 -23.47 -1.48 -7.54
N ILE A 236 -22.21 -1.10 -7.43
CA ILE A 236 -21.22 -1.79 -6.62
C ILE A 236 -21.18 -1.07 -5.27
N THR A 237 -21.62 -1.76 -4.21
CA THR A 237 -21.51 -1.28 -2.83
C THR A 237 -20.33 -1.98 -2.17
N GLU A 238 -19.26 -1.25 -1.88
CA GLU A 238 -18.12 -1.77 -1.12
C GLU A 238 -18.11 -1.19 0.29
N LYS A 239 -17.96 -2.04 1.30
CA LYS A 239 -17.67 -1.66 2.67
C LYS A 239 -16.26 -2.07 3.00
N GLY A 240 -15.40 -1.13 3.35
CA GLY A 240 -14.01 -1.42 3.71
C GLY A 240 -13.26 -0.17 4.11
N ILE A 241 -11.96 -0.30 4.37
CA ILE A 241 -11.09 0.88 4.54
C ILE A 241 -10.94 1.53 3.15
N PRO A 242 -11.24 2.83 3.00
CA PRO A 242 -11.02 3.53 1.73
C PRO A 242 -9.55 3.46 1.28
N LEU A 243 -9.31 3.37 -0.02
CA LEU A 243 -7.95 3.23 -0.57
C LEU A 243 -7.07 4.47 -0.29
N ASP A 244 -7.65 5.66 -0.38
CA ASP A 244 -7.00 6.92 -0.04
C ASP A 244 -6.59 6.96 1.45
N VAL A 245 -7.49 6.57 2.36
CA VAL A 245 -7.19 6.47 3.79
C VAL A 245 -6.07 5.46 4.05
N ALA A 246 -6.12 4.28 3.41
CA ALA A 246 -5.07 3.28 3.54
C ALA A 246 -3.69 3.79 3.07
N LYS A 247 -3.65 4.51 1.94
CA LYS A 247 -2.43 5.14 1.42
C LYS A 247 -1.87 6.20 2.37
N THR A 248 -2.73 7.10 2.87
CA THR A 248 -2.29 8.14 3.82
C THR A 248 -1.79 7.53 5.12
N SER A 249 -2.44 6.48 5.64
CA SER A 249 -1.96 5.75 6.81
C SER A 249 -0.62 5.06 6.56
N ALA A 250 -0.43 4.42 5.40
CA ALA A 250 0.85 3.82 5.02
C ALA A 250 1.97 4.88 4.96
N GLN A 251 1.70 6.04 4.37
CA GLN A 251 2.64 7.16 4.33
C GLN A 251 3.01 7.63 5.74
N SER A 252 2.04 7.81 6.63
CA SER A 252 2.31 8.21 8.02
C SER A 252 3.09 7.16 8.82
N LEU A 253 2.99 5.89 8.43
CA LEU A 253 3.77 4.81 9.03
C LEU A 253 5.22 4.83 8.54
N MET A 254 5.45 5.21 7.28
CA MET A 254 6.75 5.21 6.63
C MET A 254 7.56 6.49 6.82
N TYR A 255 6.89 7.64 6.86
CA TYR A 255 7.51 8.96 6.91
C TYR A 255 7.01 9.74 8.11
N ASP A 256 7.90 10.50 8.75
CA ASP A 256 7.54 11.47 9.77
C ASP A 256 7.01 12.78 9.15
N SER A 257 6.67 13.76 10.00
CA SER A 257 6.15 15.06 9.55
C SER A 257 7.11 15.86 8.69
N ASP A 258 8.42 15.59 8.80
CA ASP A 258 9.48 16.29 8.08
C ASP A 258 9.85 15.54 6.78
N GLY A 259 9.20 14.40 6.50
CA GLY A 259 9.44 13.56 5.35
C GLY A 259 10.61 12.58 5.51
N ALA A 260 11.22 12.51 6.69
CA ALA A 260 12.27 11.54 6.97
C ALA A 260 11.68 10.16 7.29
N LEU A 261 12.48 9.11 7.04
CA LEU A 261 12.05 7.73 7.25
C LEU A 261 11.89 7.44 8.75
N THR A 262 10.73 6.90 9.12
CA THR A 262 10.46 6.43 10.48
C THR A 262 11.28 5.17 10.80
N ASN A 263 11.32 4.79 12.08
CA ASN A 263 11.92 3.52 12.50
C ASN A 263 11.24 2.30 11.86
N PHE A 264 9.96 2.39 11.50
CA PHE A 264 9.25 1.34 10.78
C PHE A 264 9.83 1.15 9.38
N ALA A 265 9.95 2.23 8.59
CA ALA A 265 10.50 2.14 7.25
C ALA A 265 11.97 1.68 7.27
N LYS A 266 12.79 2.24 8.17
CA LYS A 266 14.18 1.83 8.36
C LYS A 266 14.30 0.35 8.71
N SER A 267 13.46 -0.14 9.63
CA SER A 267 13.42 -1.55 10.00
C SER A 267 13.05 -2.44 8.81
N ARG A 268 12.03 -2.06 8.05
CA ARG A 268 11.56 -2.84 6.90
C ARG A 268 12.59 -2.90 5.77
N LEU A 269 13.24 -1.78 5.47
CA LEU A 269 14.34 -1.72 4.49
C LEU A 269 15.49 -2.65 4.90
N THR A 270 15.90 -2.58 6.16
CA THR A 270 16.98 -3.42 6.69
C THR A 270 16.62 -4.90 6.63
N GLU A 271 15.37 -5.26 6.97
CA GLU A 271 14.88 -6.64 6.89
C GLU A 271 14.90 -7.20 5.47
N LEU A 272 14.60 -6.37 4.47
CA LEU A 272 14.65 -6.70 3.05
C LEU A 272 16.09 -6.66 2.48
N GLY A 273 17.08 -6.31 3.28
CA GLY A 273 18.50 -6.26 2.88
C GLY A 273 18.92 -4.98 2.15
N TYR A 274 18.11 -3.92 2.21
CA TYR A 274 18.45 -2.62 1.62
C TYR A 274 19.11 -1.68 2.64
N ASP A 275 19.98 -0.79 2.15
CA ASP A 275 20.53 0.29 2.96
C ASP A 275 19.48 1.39 3.16
N TYR A 276 18.99 1.54 4.39
CA TYR A 276 18.01 2.57 4.74
C TYR A 276 18.58 3.99 4.72
N LYS A 277 19.91 4.16 4.67
CA LYS A 277 20.53 5.49 4.59
C LYS A 277 20.44 6.07 3.18
N ASN A 278 20.44 5.20 2.16
CA ASN A 278 20.32 5.58 0.75
C ASN A 278 19.40 4.62 0.00
N PRO A 279 18.10 4.55 0.36
CA PRO A 279 17.18 3.63 -0.29
C PRO A 279 16.81 4.12 -1.69
N SER A 280 16.64 3.20 -2.63
CA SER A 280 16.08 3.51 -3.94
C SER A 280 14.62 3.93 -3.81
N GLU A 281 14.23 4.95 -4.58
CA GLU A 281 12.84 5.44 -4.61
C GLU A 281 11.84 4.35 -5.02
N ASP A 282 12.23 3.48 -5.95
CA ASP A 282 11.38 2.36 -6.40
C ASP A 282 11.14 1.34 -5.28
N VAL A 283 12.16 1.10 -4.45
CA VAL A 283 12.04 0.20 -3.28
C VAL A 283 11.11 0.81 -2.25
N LEU A 284 11.26 2.10 -1.95
CA LEU A 284 10.38 2.81 -1.02
C LEU A 284 8.92 2.77 -1.49
N LYS A 285 8.66 3.09 -2.77
CA LYS A 285 7.32 3.00 -3.35
C LYS A 285 6.76 1.58 -3.33
N GLY A 286 7.61 0.58 -3.54
CA GLY A 286 7.24 -0.83 -3.42
C GLY A 286 6.79 -1.20 -2.00
N ILE A 287 7.53 -0.77 -0.98
CA ILE A 287 7.16 -0.97 0.43
C ILE A 287 5.88 -0.20 0.77
N GLU A 288 5.77 1.07 0.36
CA GLU A 288 4.59 1.89 0.59
C GLU A 288 3.33 1.26 0.00
N ARG A 289 3.44 0.69 -1.21
CA ARG A 289 2.36 -0.04 -1.85
C ARG A 289 1.97 -1.30 -1.09
N ASP A 290 2.94 -2.14 -0.67
CA ASP A 290 2.66 -3.35 0.14
C ASP A 290 1.99 -3.00 1.47
N VAL A 291 2.49 -1.97 2.17
CA VAL A 291 1.88 -1.47 3.42
C VAL A 291 0.45 -1.00 3.16
N SER A 292 0.25 -0.19 2.11
CA SER A 292 -1.07 0.33 1.74
C SER A 292 -2.05 -0.81 1.42
N GLU A 293 -1.64 -1.80 0.64
CA GLU A 293 -2.46 -2.96 0.26
C GLU A 293 -2.81 -3.80 1.49
N ARG A 294 -1.88 -4.01 2.43
CA ARG A 294 -2.14 -4.74 3.68
C ARG A 294 -3.08 -3.98 4.61
N ILE A 295 -2.90 -2.67 4.78
CA ILE A 295 -3.83 -1.84 5.57
C ILE A 295 -5.22 -1.89 4.94
N PHE A 296 -5.31 -1.69 3.62
CA PHE A 296 -6.56 -1.71 2.86
C PHE A 296 -7.33 -3.03 3.02
N ASN A 297 -6.62 -4.16 3.03
CA ASN A 297 -7.20 -5.50 3.14
C ASN A 297 -7.28 -6.03 4.60
N SER A 298 -6.96 -5.21 5.60
CA SER A 298 -6.89 -5.67 7.01
C SER A 298 -8.24 -5.87 7.69
N LYS A 299 -9.34 -5.41 7.06
CA LYS A 299 -10.71 -5.55 7.58
C LYS A 299 -11.60 -6.25 6.55
N ASP A 300 -12.57 -7.02 7.03
CA ASP A 300 -13.53 -7.72 6.19
C ASP A 300 -14.22 -6.75 5.22
N ARG A 301 -14.16 -7.07 3.93
CA ARG A 301 -14.81 -6.30 2.87
C ARG A 301 -16.15 -6.93 2.53
N GLU A 302 -17.22 -6.15 2.62
CA GLU A 302 -18.49 -6.52 2.01
C GLU A 302 -18.51 -5.90 0.61
N SER A 303 -18.62 -6.71 -0.44
CA SER A 303 -18.85 -6.24 -1.80
C SER A 303 -20.19 -6.79 -2.29
N LEU A 304 -21.13 -5.89 -2.57
CA LEU A 304 -22.44 -6.21 -3.10
C LEU A 304 -22.55 -5.58 -4.48
N ARG A 305 -22.80 -6.41 -5.49
CA ARG A 305 -23.08 -5.95 -6.86
C ARG A 305 -24.57 -6.11 -7.11
N GLU A 306 -25.28 -5.00 -7.22
CA GLU A 306 -26.71 -4.96 -7.53
C GLU A 306 -26.91 -4.47 -8.96
N ARG A 307 -27.61 -5.23 -9.81
CA ARG A 307 -27.92 -4.81 -11.16
C ARG A 307 -29.20 -3.95 -11.16
N ASP A 308 -29.07 -2.69 -11.55
CA ASP A 308 -30.15 -1.74 -11.81
C ASP A 308 -30.91 -2.13 -13.10
N SER A 309 -31.75 -3.15 -12.94
CA SER A 309 -32.69 -3.63 -13.96
C SER A 309 -33.68 -2.56 -14.43
N THR A 310 -33.92 -1.51 -13.64
CA THR A 310 -34.85 -0.42 -14.00
C THR A 310 -34.27 0.43 -15.11
N ALA A 311 -33.00 0.82 -14.98
CA ALA A 311 -32.29 1.56 -16.02
C ALA A 311 -32.11 0.71 -17.29
N GLU A 312 -31.76 -0.58 -17.15
CA GLU A 312 -31.63 -1.50 -18.30
C GLU A 312 -32.94 -1.67 -19.07
N GLN A 313 -34.05 -1.81 -18.35
CA GLN A 313 -35.36 -1.95 -18.97
C GLN A 313 -35.82 -0.62 -19.61
N GLY A 314 -35.47 0.51 -19.03
CA GLY A 314 -35.72 1.85 -19.59
C GLY A 314 -35.06 2.04 -20.96
N ASP A 315 -33.80 1.66 -21.09
CA ASP A 315 -33.05 1.77 -22.35
C ASP A 315 -33.55 0.78 -23.41
N LYS A 316 -33.90 -0.46 -23.02
CA LYS A 316 -34.56 -1.42 -23.92
C LYS A 316 -35.89 -0.88 -24.45
N ASN A 317 -36.71 -0.31 -23.57
CA ASN A 317 -38.00 0.28 -23.94
C ASN A 317 -37.83 1.49 -24.89
N ARG A 318 -36.80 2.32 -24.67
CA ARG A 318 -36.48 3.44 -25.58
C ARG A 318 -36.07 2.94 -26.96
N ALA A 319 -35.16 1.97 -27.02
CA ALA A 319 -34.71 1.36 -28.27
C ALA A 319 -35.88 0.71 -29.04
N GLN A 320 -36.82 0.08 -28.34
CA GLN A 320 -38.01 -0.50 -28.96
C GLN A 320 -38.95 0.58 -29.52
N ARG A 321 -39.17 1.69 -28.80
CA ARG A 321 -39.97 2.82 -29.30
C ARG A 321 -39.36 3.45 -30.54
N GLU A 322 -38.04 3.60 -30.58
CA GLU A 322 -37.33 4.16 -31.75
C GLU A 322 -37.47 3.26 -32.99
N ARG A 323 -37.40 1.92 -32.82
CA ARG A 323 -37.66 0.97 -33.92
C ARG A 323 -39.09 1.11 -34.46
N HIS A 324 -40.09 1.17 -33.59
CA HIS A 324 -41.48 1.39 -34.00
C HIS A 324 -41.71 2.75 -34.69
N HIS A 325 -40.96 3.78 -34.28
CA HIS A 325 -41.04 5.10 -34.91
C HIS A 325 -40.38 5.13 -36.31
N GLN A 326 -39.36 4.32 -36.55
CA GLN A 326 -38.76 4.17 -37.88
C GLN A 326 -39.67 3.36 -38.82
N ASP A 327 -40.29 2.28 -38.33
CA ASP A 327 -41.21 1.45 -39.10
C ASP A 327 -42.52 2.16 -39.50
N SER A 328 -42.92 3.20 -38.77
CA SER A 328 -44.10 4.01 -39.10
C SER A 328 -43.82 5.06 -40.17
N LYS A 329 -42.59 5.59 -40.26
CA LYS A 329 -42.21 6.58 -41.30
C LYS A 329 -42.13 5.99 -42.71
N THR A 330 -41.95 4.67 -42.85
CA THR A 330 -41.87 4.00 -44.16
C THR A 330 -43.22 3.66 -44.79
N LYS A 331 -44.35 3.84 -44.09
CA LYS A 331 -45.69 3.49 -44.61
C LYS A 331 -46.48 4.61 -45.30
N GLU A 332 -46.01 5.86 -45.30
CA GLU A 332 -46.81 7.02 -45.75
C GLU A 332 -46.75 7.40 -47.25
N THR A 333 -46.05 6.68 -48.14
CA THR A 333 -45.91 7.13 -49.55
C THR A 333 -46.63 6.27 -50.60
N THR A 334 -47.82 5.72 -50.33
CA THR A 334 -48.53 4.88 -51.34
C THR A 334 -49.29 5.63 -52.44
N GLY A 335 -49.49 6.96 -52.35
CA GLY A 335 -50.17 7.74 -53.43
C GLY A 335 -51.61 7.34 -53.75
N ILE A 336 -52.21 6.54 -52.87
CA ILE A 336 -53.62 6.16 -52.87
C ILE A 336 -54.28 7.02 -51.80
N GLY A 337 -55.29 7.81 -52.17
CA GLY A 337 -56.04 8.61 -51.20
C GLY A 337 -57.10 7.81 -50.45
N GLU A 338 -57.81 8.47 -49.53
CA GLU A 338 -58.86 7.83 -48.73
C GLU A 338 -60.05 7.40 -49.58
N ALA A 339 -60.61 6.22 -49.27
CA ALA A 339 -61.74 5.66 -49.97
C ALA A 339 -63.03 6.46 -49.68
N VAL A 340 -63.65 7.00 -50.72
CA VAL A 340 -64.85 7.87 -50.61
C VAL A 340 -66.09 7.20 -51.20
N THR A 341 -67.27 7.66 -50.80
CA THR A 341 -68.52 7.17 -51.41
C THR A 341 -68.57 7.59 -52.89
N PRO A 342 -68.83 6.66 -53.84
CA PRO A 342 -68.94 7.01 -55.25
C PRO A 342 -70.08 8.01 -55.48
N THR A 343 -69.98 8.84 -56.52
CA THR A 343 -71.05 9.78 -56.92
C THR A 343 -71.35 9.68 -58.41
N GLU A 344 -72.59 10.04 -58.80
CA GLU A 344 -72.99 10.13 -60.21
C GLU A 344 -72.13 11.13 -61.00
N ASN A 345 -71.66 12.20 -60.37
CA ASN A 345 -70.76 13.17 -61.01
C ASN A 345 -69.43 12.52 -61.43
N THR A 346 -68.83 11.72 -60.54
CA THR A 346 -67.57 11.03 -60.82
C THR A 346 -67.77 9.89 -61.83
N TRP A 347 -68.83 9.08 -61.68
CA TRP A 347 -68.98 7.82 -62.43
C TRP A 347 -69.98 7.86 -63.59
N GLY A 348 -70.85 8.87 -63.68
CA GLY A 348 -71.84 9.03 -64.76
C GLY A 348 -72.68 7.77 -64.96
N ASN A 349 -72.85 7.35 -66.21
CA ASN A 349 -73.62 6.15 -66.58
C ASN A 349 -73.06 4.83 -66.01
N HIS A 350 -71.85 4.85 -65.46
CA HIS A 350 -71.24 3.70 -64.79
C HIS A 350 -71.58 3.63 -63.30
N TYR A 351 -72.17 4.68 -62.72
CA TYR A 351 -72.52 4.74 -61.30
C TYR A 351 -73.46 3.61 -60.88
N SER A 352 -74.48 3.31 -61.69
CA SER A 352 -75.45 2.22 -61.44
C SER A 352 -74.86 0.81 -61.55
N LYS A 353 -73.61 0.66 -62.00
CA LYS A 353 -72.92 -0.63 -62.12
C LYS A 353 -71.95 -0.90 -60.97
N ILE A 354 -71.74 0.07 -60.07
CA ILE A 354 -70.85 -0.06 -58.93
C ILE A 354 -71.50 -1.01 -57.92
N ALA A 355 -70.72 -1.95 -57.39
CA ALA A 355 -71.25 -2.90 -56.41
C ALA A 355 -71.73 -2.17 -55.15
N ASP A 356 -72.80 -2.68 -54.53
CA ASP A 356 -73.31 -2.10 -53.29
C ASP A 356 -72.23 -2.12 -52.20
N GLY A 357 -72.12 -1.01 -51.45
CA GLY A 357 -71.07 -0.81 -50.44
C GLY A 357 -69.65 -0.57 -50.97
N ALA A 358 -69.38 -0.67 -52.28
CA ALA A 358 -68.07 -0.38 -52.85
C ALA A 358 -67.76 1.14 -52.85
N LYS A 359 -66.50 1.47 -52.56
CA LYS A 359 -65.98 2.83 -52.43
C LYS A 359 -65.13 3.22 -53.65
N SER A 360 -65.19 4.50 -54.01
CA SER A 360 -64.33 5.10 -55.03
C SER A 360 -63.01 5.49 -54.37
N VAL A 361 -61.89 4.99 -54.88
CA VAL A 361 -60.57 5.26 -54.32
C VAL A 361 -59.81 6.19 -55.28
N PRO A 362 -59.42 7.40 -54.84
CA PRO A 362 -58.65 8.33 -55.66
C PRO A 362 -57.19 7.88 -55.75
N VAL A 363 -56.64 8.01 -56.95
CA VAL A 363 -55.25 7.68 -57.27
C VAL A 363 -54.64 8.92 -57.87
N ASP A 364 -53.79 9.61 -57.10
CA ASP A 364 -53.35 10.97 -57.38
C ASP A 364 -52.35 11.04 -58.55
N GLY A 365 -52.84 10.92 -59.80
CA GLY A 365 -52.09 11.11 -61.05
C GLY A 365 -50.91 10.15 -61.30
N LYS A 366 -50.63 9.22 -60.38
CA LYS A 366 -49.47 8.30 -60.43
C LYS A 366 -49.65 7.14 -61.40
N VAL A 367 -50.88 6.81 -61.77
CA VAL A 367 -51.17 5.71 -62.69
C VAL A 367 -51.38 6.27 -64.09
N LYS A 368 -50.35 6.12 -64.93
CA LYS A 368 -50.37 6.45 -66.35
C LYS A 368 -50.26 5.17 -67.17
N LEU A 369 -51.32 4.83 -67.89
CA LEU A 369 -51.38 3.67 -68.76
C LEU A 369 -51.05 4.09 -70.20
N GLU A 370 -50.14 3.36 -70.85
CA GLU A 370 -49.77 3.62 -72.25
C GLU A 370 -50.95 3.44 -73.20
N ALA A 371 -51.81 2.45 -72.93
CA ALA A 371 -53.02 2.16 -73.68
C ALA A 371 -54.11 1.56 -72.79
N ILE A 372 -55.37 1.89 -73.06
CA ILE A 372 -56.56 1.28 -72.46
C ILE A 372 -57.66 1.12 -73.50
N ASP A 373 -58.36 -0.01 -73.48
CA ASP A 373 -59.48 -0.25 -74.38
C ASP A 373 -60.78 0.30 -73.81
N LEU A 374 -61.39 1.24 -74.53
CA LEU A 374 -62.71 1.79 -74.24
C LEU A 374 -63.76 1.09 -75.12
N LYS A 375 -64.67 0.34 -74.50
CA LYS A 375 -65.84 -0.22 -75.19
C LYS A 375 -66.97 0.80 -75.24
N THR A 376 -67.35 1.22 -76.44
CA THR A 376 -68.49 2.11 -76.68
C THR A 376 -69.48 1.40 -77.61
N GLY A 377 -70.49 0.73 -77.04
CA GLY A 377 -71.38 -0.16 -77.80
C GLY A 377 -70.62 -1.35 -78.39
N ASP A 378 -70.84 -1.66 -79.68
CA ASP A 378 -70.19 -2.76 -80.39
C ASP A 378 -68.77 -2.43 -80.90
N LYS A 379 -68.23 -1.24 -80.61
CA LYS A 379 -66.91 -0.79 -81.05
C LYS A 379 -65.95 -0.64 -79.88
N THR A 380 -64.73 -1.16 -80.03
CA THR A 380 -63.63 -0.95 -79.09
C THR A 380 -62.69 0.11 -79.66
N LYS A 381 -62.44 1.17 -78.89
CA LYS A 381 -61.46 2.22 -79.21
C LYS A 381 -60.32 2.15 -78.20
N THR A 382 -59.09 1.96 -78.65
CA THR A 382 -57.91 2.03 -77.78
C THR A 382 -57.52 3.50 -77.57
N LEU A 383 -57.46 3.93 -76.32
CA LEU A 383 -57.00 5.26 -75.91
C LEU A 383 -55.57 5.17 -75.41
N SER A 384 -54.71 6.09 -75.83
CA SER A 384 -53.30 6.13 -75.41
C SER A 384 -53.04 7.22 -74.37
N ASN A 385 -51.99 7.03 -73.56
CA ASN A 385 -51.53 7.99 -72.54
C ASN A 385 -52.61 8.40 -71.54
N VAL A 386 -53.24 7.41 -70.92
CA VAL A 386 -54.37 7.61 -70.03
C VAL A 386 -53.87 7.76 -68.59
N THR A 387 -54.26 8.84 -67.93
CA THR A 387 -54.04 9.04 -66.48
C THR A 387 -55.29 8.59 -65.74
N ILE A 388 -55.14 7.72 -64.74
CA ILE A 388 -56.25 7.23 -63.91
C ILE A 388 -56.38 8.12 -62.68
N ASP A 389 -57.60 8.61 -62.45
CA ASP A 389 -57.93 9.52 -61.34
C ASP A 389 -58.58 8.76 -60.18
N ASN A 390 -59.45 7.79 -60.48
CA ASN A 390 -60.13 6.97 -59.46
C ASN A 390 -60.35 5.54 -59.95
N TYR A 391 -60.44 4.59 -59.02
CA TYR A 391 -60.95 3.25 -59.29
C TYR A 391 -62.05 2.83 -58.30
N THR A 392 -62.87 1.87 -58.73
CA THR A 392 -63.85 1.14 -57.92
C THR A 392 -64.09 -0.25 -58.54
N TYR A 393 -65.05 -1.01 -58.04
CA TYR A 393 -65.41 -2.33 -58.56
C TYR A 393 -66.92 -2.41 -58.90
N SER A 394 -67.23 -3.04 -60.04
CA SER A 394 -68.60 -3.37 -60.41
C SER A 394 -69.16 -4.54 -59.62
N ASP A 395 -70.48 -4.70 -59.66
CA ASP A 395 -71.24 -5.83 -59.12
C ASP A 395 -70.69 -7.21 -59.53
N ASP A 396 -70.22 -7.33 -60.77
CA ASP A 396 -69.57 -8.54 -61.30
C ASP A 396 -68.08 -8.69 -60.92
N GLY A 397 -67.57 -7.82 -60.06
CA GLY A 397 -66.21 -7.86 -59.52
C GLY A 397 -65.12 -7.43 -60.50
N ARG A 398 -65.48 -6.74 -61.60
CA ARG A 398 -64.50 -6.14 -62.50
C ARG A 398 -64.10 -4.74 -62.03
N MET A 399 -62.82 -4.41 -62.17
CA MET A 399 -62.33 -3.09 -61.82
C MET A 399 -62.85 -2.05 -62.83
N MET A 400 -63.35 -0.94 -62.30
CA MET A 400 -63.80 0.21 -63.05
C MET A 400 -62.88 1.38 -62.76
N VAL A 401 -62.54 2.16 -63.78
CA VAL A 401 -61.64 3.31 -63.63
C VAL A 401 -62.23 4.56 -64.28
N THR A 402 -61.92 5.70 -63.68
CA THR A 402 -62.09 7.02 -64.30
C THR A 402 -60.73 7.63 -64.53
N GLY A 403 -60.60 8.40 -65.60
CA GLY A 403 -59.33 9.03 -65.95
C GLY A 403 -59.46 10.07 -67.04
N SER A 404 -58.32 10.57 -67.49
CA SER A 404 -58.21 11.53 -68.59
C SER A 404 -57.17 11.10 -69.62
N TYR A 405 -57.41 11.48 -70.88
CA TYR A 405 -56.51 11.22 -72.00
C TYR A 405 -56.49 12.41 -72.96
N SER A 406 -55.37 12.60 -73.66
CA SER A 406 -55.22 13.67 -74.66
C SER A 406 -55.76 13.20 -76.02
N GLU A 407 -56.79 13.85 -76.56
CA GLU A 407 -57.32 13.52 -77.90
C GLU A 407 -56.75 14.45 -78.96
N GLY A 408 -55.50 14.22 -79.38
CA GLY A 408 -54.87 14.95 -80.48
C GLY A 408 -54.67 16.47 -80.25
N LYS A 409 -53.91 17.11 -81.15
CA LYS A 409 -53.73 18.58 -81.14
C LYS A 409 -54.80 19.20 -82.02
N ALA A 410 -55.72 19.98 -81.44
CA ALA A 410 -56.60 20.83 -82.23
C ALA A 410 -55.82 22.08 -82.64
N ALA A 411 -55.59 22.24 -83.95
CA ALA A 411 -55.03 23.46 -84.51
C ALA A 411 -56.17 24.40 -84.87
N SER A 412 -56.24 25.54 -84.20
CA SER A 412 -57.12 26.65 -84.59
C SER A 412 -56.24 27.78 -85.10
N SER A 413 -56.58 28.34 -86.26
CA SER A 413 -55.97 29.57 -86.75
C SER A 413 -56.93 30.73 -86.54
N SER A 414 -56.42 31.81 -85.95
CA SER A 414 -57.12 33.09 -85.86
C SER A 414 -56.27 34.16 -86.51
N PHE A 415 -56.88 34.99 -87.36
CA PHE A 415 -56.22 36.12 -87.99
C PHE A 415 -56.45 37.37 -87.14
N ILE A 416 -55.37 37.98 -86.67
CA ILE A 416 -55.39 39.30 -86.02
C ILE A 416 -54.40 40.18 -86.78
N ASP A 417 -54.85 41.34 -87.27
CA ASP A 417 -54.06 42.30 -88.05
C ASP A 417 -53.23 41.69 -89.19
N GLY A 418 -53.84 40.80 -89.97
CA GLY A 418 -53.22 40.21 -91.17
C GLY A 418 -52.15 39.14 -90.90
N VAL A 419 -51.92 38.77 -89.63
CA VAL A 419 -51.00 37.70 -89.24
C VAL A 419 -51.80 36.45 -88.83
N GLU A 420 -51.49 35.30 -89.44
CA GLU A 420 -52.06 34.01 -89.04
C GLU A 420 -51.39 33.53 -87.73
N ILE A 421 -52.16 33.47 -86.64
CA ILE A 421 -51.70 32.88 -85.37
C ILE A 421 -52.27 31.47 -85.27
N LYS A 422 -51.37 30.46 -85.24
CA LYS A 422 -51.71 29.05 -85.06
C LYS A 422 -51.67 28.70 -83.57
N ASN A 423 -52.83 28.52 -82.97
CA ASN A 423 -52.96 28.04 -81.59
C ASN A 423 -53.19 26.53 -81.60
N THR A 424 -52.23 25.77 -81.05
CA THR A 424 -52.41 24.34 -80.77
C THR A 424 -52.88 24.15 -79.33
N SER A 425 -54.10 23.66 -79.17
CA SER A 425 -54.67 23.25 -77.89
C SER A 425 -54.69 21.72 -77.82
N THR A 426 -54.19 21.15 -76.72
CA THR A 426 -54.42 19.74 -76.36
C THR A 426 -55.65 19.66 -75.49
N GLU A 427 -56.74 19.10 -76.03
CA GLU A 427 -57.97 18.88 -75.28
C GLU A 427 -57.86 17.56 -74.49
N ASN A 428 -57.93 17.65 -73.16
CA ASN A 428 -57.98 16.47 -72.29
C ASN A 428 -59.43 16.01 -72.14
N LYS A 429 -59.74 14.82 -72.64
CA LYS A 429 -61.05 14.22 -72.49
C LYS A 429 -61.08 13.26 -71.31
N LYS A 430 -62.21 13.26 -70.61
CA LYS A 430 -62.47 12.29 -69.53
C LYS A 430 -62.90 10.96 -70.13
N MET A 431 -62.46 9.87 -69.51
CA MET A 431 -62.87 8.52 -69.83
C MET A 431 -63.35 7.78 -68.58
N LYS A 432 -64.25 6.83 -68.79
CA LYS A 432 -64.76 5.91 -67.77
C LYS A 432 -64.88 4.55 -68.44
N THR A 433 -64.26 3.52 -67.89
CA THR A 433 -64.29 2.18 -68.50
C THR A 433 -64.18 1.08 -67.45
N ILE A 434 -64.55 -0.14 -67.83
CA ILE A 434 -64.31 -1.36 -67.08
C ILE A 434 -63.05 -2.00 -67.67
N VAL A 435 -62.06 -2.30 -66.84
CA VAL A 435 -60.75 -2.76 -67.28
C VAL A 435 -60.61 -4.28 -67.20
N SER A 436 -59.65 -4.82 -67.96
CA SER A 436 -59.30 -6.24 -67.87
C SER A 436 -58.53 -6.55 -66.58
N LYS A 437 -58.52 -7.83 -66.16
CA LYS A 437 -57.73 -8.30 -65.00
C LYS A 437 -56.22 -8.04 -65.16
N GLU A 438 -55.73 -8.05 -66.40
CA GLU A 438 -54.34 -7.70 -66.71
C GLU A 438 -54.07 -6.22 -66.42
N THR A 439 -55.00 -5.34 -66.81
CA THR A 439 -54.91 -3.91 -66.55
C THR A 439 -55.01 -3.62 -65.05
N GLU A 440 -55.93 -4.28 -64.34
CA GLU A 440 -56.01 -4.22 -62.86
C GLU A 440 -54.69 -4.63 -62.21
N SER A 441 -54.07 -5.72 -62.67
CA SER A 441 -52.77 -6.17 -62.17
C SER A 441 -51.64 -5.18 -62.45
N ARG A 442 -51.67 -4.49 -63.61
CA ARG A 442 -50.72 -3.41 -63.92
C ARG A 442 -50.93 -2.21 -62.99
N ILE A 443 -52.17 -1.81 -62.74
CA ILE A 443 -52.49 -0.72 -61.82
C ILE A 443 -52.02 -1.05 -60.39
N ALA A 444 -52.26 -2.28 -59.91
CA ALA A 444 -51.78 -2.74 -58.60
C ALA A 444 -50.25 -2.66 -58.48
N LYS A 445 -49.52 -3.10 -59.51
CA LYS A 445 -48.05 -2.98 -59.57
C LYS A 445 -47.59 -1.53 -59.54
N MET A 446 -48.23 -0.64 -60.31
CA MET A 446 -47.88 0.79 -60.33
C MET A 446 -48.13 1.48 -58.98
N LEU A 447 -49.04 0.94 -58.18
CA LEU A 447 -49.37 1.43 -56.83
C LEU A 447 -48.64 0.69 -55.71
N ASN A 448 -47.71 -0.20 -56.04
CA ASN A 448 -46.95 -1.03 -55.11
C ASN A 448 -47.86 -1.79 -54.11
N THR A 449 -48.94 -2.37 -54.63
CA THR A 449 -49.98 -3.07 -53.86
C THR A 449 -50.45 -4.31 -54.61
N THR A 450 -51.18 -5.20 -53.94
CA THR A 450 -51.81 -6.36 -54.58
C THR A 450 -53.22 -6.05 -55.07
N THR A 451 -53.75 -6.84 -56.00
CA THR A 451 -55.15 -6.69 -56.46
C THR A 451 -56.17 -6.92 -55.33
N GLU A 452 -55.86 -7.77 -54.36
CA GLU A 452 -56.71 -7.97 -53.18
C GLU A 452 -56.68 -6.78 -52.23
N GLU A 453 -55.53 -6.13 -52.06
CA GLU A 453 -55.44 -4.86 -51.30
C GLU A 453 -56.22 -3.73 -52.00
N LEU A 454 -56.21 -3.66 -53.33
CA LEU A 454 -57.05 -2.69 -54.08
C LEU A 454 -58.55 -2.92 -53.80
N LYS A 455 -59.01 -4.17 -53.84
CA LYS A 455 -60.40 -4.54 -53.51
C LYS A 455 -60.76 -4.20 -52.07
N GLN A 456 -59.90 -4.55 -51.12
CA GLN A 456 -60.12 -4.24 -49.70
C GLN A 456 -60.24 -2.74 -49.46
N ARG A 457 -59.37 -1.93 -50.08
CA ARG A 457 -59.43 -0.47 -49.99
C ARG A 457 -60.71 0.11 -50.61
N ALA A 458 -61.19 -0.48 -51.70
CA ALA A 458 -62.48 -0.12 -52.29
C ALA A 458 -63.68 -0.73 -51.53
N ASN A 459 -63.46 -1.34 -50.34
CA ASN A 459 -64.48 -2.04 -49.57
C ASN A 459 -65.26 -3.10 -50.39
N PHE A 460 -64.61 -3.71 -51.37
CA PHE A 460 -65.20 -4.75 -52.21
C PHE A 460 -65.02 -6.11 -51.52
N THR A 461 -66.08 -6.61 -50.88
CA THR A 461 -66.07 -7.88 -50.15
C THR A 461 -66.87 -8.96 -50.88
N LYS A 462 -66.75 -10.23 -50.45
CA LYS A 462 -67.54 -11.35 -51.03
C LYS A 462 -69.05 -11.15 -50.93
N GLN A 463 -69.55 -10.36 -49.98
CA GLN A 463 -70.98 -10.02 -49.85
C GLN A 463 -71.47 -9.12 -50.99
N ASN A 464 -70.58 -8.31 -51.58
CA ASN A 464 -70.92 -7.40 -52.67
C ASN A 464 -71.07 -8.14 -54.02
N MET A 465 -70.64 -9.41 -54.12
CA MET A 465 -70.81 -10.25 -55.31
C MET A 465 -72.18 -10.96 -55.35
N SER A 466 -72.90 -11.04 -54.23
CA SER A 466 -74.09 -11.93 -54.11
C SER A 466 -75.44 -11.26 -54.39
N THR A 467 -75.49 -9.96 -54.68
CA THR A 467 -76.77 -9.23 -54.80
C THR A 467 -77.34 -9.15 -56.22
N SER A 468 -76.68 -9.67 -57.27
CA SER A 468 -77.17 -9.58 -58.66
C SER A 468 -77.81 -10.85 -59.24
N LYS A 469 -78.10 -11.88 -58.42
CA LYS A 469 -78.97 -13.01 -58.80
C LYS A 469 -79.76 -13.56 -57.61
N SER A 470 -80.88 -12.91 -57.28
CA SER A 470 -82.00 -13.62 -56.67
C SER A 470 -83.30 -13.00 -57.17
N ASP A 471 -83.94 -13.69 -58.11
CA ASP A 471 -85.32 -13.48 -58.48
C ASP A 471 -86.18 -13.47 -57.21
N SER A 472 -86.87 -12.35 -56.97
CA SER A 472 -87.88 -12.26 -55.92
C SER A 472 -89.10 -13.07 -56.35
N ASN A 473 -89.15 -14.34 -55.94
CA ASN A 473 -90.38 -15.11 -55.94
C ASN A 473 -90.45 -15.99 -54.68
N SER A 474 -91.66 -16.06 -54.11
CA SER A 474 -92.10 -16.83 -52.94
C SER A 474 -91.86 -16.23 -51.54
N SER A 475 -92.87 -15.44 -51.18
CA SER A 475 -93.49 -15.31 -49.87
C SER A 475 -93.86 -16.65 -49.20
N GLN A 476 -93.49 -16.82 -47.93
CA GLN A 476 -94.20 -17.56 -46.86
C GLN A 476 -93.79 -16.83 -45.56
N LYS A 477 -94.62 -16.17 -44.72
CA LYS A 477 -95.97 -16.40 -44.16
C LYS A 477 -96.15 -17.74 -43.45
N GLU A 478 -95.93 -17.72 -42.13
CA GLU A 478 -96.63 -18.44 -41.05
C GLU A 478 -96.40 -17.64 -39.74
N THR A 479 -97.31 -16.77 -39.28
CA THR A 479 -98.42 -16.98 -38.29
C THR A 479 -97.90 -17.38 -36.90
N ILE A 480 -97.69 -16.48 -35.92
CA ILE A 480 -98.60 -15.86 -34.90
C ILE A 480 -99.23 -16.86 -33.92
N GLU A 481 -99.14 -16.55 -32.63
CA GLU A 481 -100.18 -16.71 -31.58
C GLU A 481 -99.70 -15.88 -30.35
N TRP A 482 -100.34 -14.83 -29.82
CA TRP A 482 -101.71 -14.30 -29.80
C TRP A 482 -101.75 -12.78 -30.07
#